data_AF-A0AAV7BKE0-F1
#
_entry.id   AF-A0AAV7BKE0-F1
#
_cell.length_a   1.000
_cell.length_b   1.000
_cell.length_c   1.000
_cell.angle_alpha   90.00
_cell.angle_beta   90.00
_cell.angle_gamma   90.00
#
_symmetry.space_group_name_H-M   'P 1'
#
loop_
_entity.id
_entity.type
_entity.pdbx_description
1 polymer ?
#
loop_
_entity_poly.entity_id
_entity_poly.type
_entity_poly.pdbx_seq_one_letter_code
_entity_poly.pdbx_strand_id
1 'polypeptide(L)'
;MLPKERKGETISVWVRDPKIQKRDWHPYLDYEICLHTNSMCFTVKTSRVRRRFREFVWLRQKLQSNAVLIDLPELPPKIPFFNINNAQMVEQRVRGLQEFLNKVVQCPLLLSDSRLHLFLQTQLPLEEIEACASGQTKYSVSEAIHKFATSIRRFPAEEEEQTSCHLLPESSSAPLGTKIGFLNGCKPAEELKDSLKTILAPSPPK
;
A
#
# COMPACT_ATOMS: atom_id res chain seq x y z
N MET A 1 4.13 39.19 24.85
CA MET A 1 4.38 38.10 23.88
C MET A 1 4.12 36.78 24.60
N LEU A 2 3.06 36.07 24.25
CA LEU A 2 2.82 34.73 24.78
C LEU A 2 3.87 33.78 24.19
N PRO A 3 4.53 32.92 25.00
CA PRO A 3 5.47 31.95 24.46
C PRO A 3 4.69 31.02 23.53
N LYS A 4 5.10 30.95 22.25
CA LYS A 4 4.64 29.90 21.33
C LYS A 4 4.96 28.56 21.98
N GLU A 5 3.95 27.86 22.49
CA GLU A 5 4.08 26.45 22.87
C GLU A 5 4.70 25.71 21.68
N ARG A 6 5.91 25.20 21.88
CA ARG A 6 6.53 24.30 20.91
C ARG A 6 5.73 23.01 20.98
N LYS A 7 4.84 22.77 20.00
CA LYS A 7 4.20 21.47 19.85
C LYS A 7 5.31 20.41 19.79
N GLY A 8 5.29 19.48 20.75
CA GLY A 8 6.26 18.39 20.81
C GLY A 8 6.23 17.54 19.54
N GLU A 9 7.32 16.82 19.30
CA GLU A 9 7.37 15.81 18.25
C GLU A 9 6.45 14.64 18.60
N THR A 10 5.57 14.26 17.68
CA THR A 10 4.57 13.22 17.87
C THR A 10 4.57 12.29 16.66
N ILE A 11 4.66 10.98 16.92
CA ILE A 11 4.51 9.93 15.93
C ILE A 11 3.33 9.06 16.35
N SER A 12 2.24 9.12 15.58
CA SER A 12 1.04 8.32 15.82
C SER A 12 0.91 7.27 14.70
N VAL A 13 0.82 6.01 15.09
CA VAL A 13 0.65 4.87 14.18
C VAL A 13 -0.58 4.08 14.57
N TRP A 14 -1.34 3.60 13.58
CA TRP A 14 -2.53 2.77 13.80
C TRP A 14 -2.49 1.52 12.93
N VAL A 15 -2.83 0.37 13.50
CA VAL A 15 -3.08 -0.89 12.79
C VAL A 15 -4.57 -1.20 12.85
N ARG A 16 -5.23 -1.35 11.70
CA ARG A 16 -6.69 -1.50 11.63
C ARG A 16 -7.14 -2.20 10.35
N ASP A 17 -8.46 -2.26 10.17
CA ASP A 17 -9.11 -2.70 8.93
C ASP A 17 -8.55 -4.03 8.40
N PRO A 18 -8.63 -5.12 9.19
CA PRO A 18 -8.17 -6.43 8.75
C PRO A 18 -8.99 -6.89 7.53
N LYS A 19 -8.31 -7.22 6.41
CA LYS A 19 -9.00 -7.66 5.18
C LYS A 19 -8.37 -8.89 4.57
N ILE A 20 -9.22 -9.73 4.00
CA ILE A 20 -8.79 -10.86 3.19
C ILE A 20 -8.50 -10.35 1.78
N GLN A 21 -7.24 -10.41 1.38
CA GLN A 21 -6.83 -10.17 0.01
C GLN A 21 -7.06 -11.45 -0.80
N LYS A 22 -7.85 -11.34 -1.87
CA LYS A 22 -8.19 -12.43 -2.79
C LYS A 22 -7.58 -12.26 -4.19
N ARG A 23 -6.69 -11.29 -4.37
CA ARG A 23 -6.05 -11.00 -5.66
C ARG A 23 -4.99 -12.04 -6.04
N ASP A 24 -4.45 -12.74 -5.04
CA ASP A 24 -3.45 -13.78 -5.24
C ASP A 24 -4.10 -15.17 -5.21
N TRP A 25 -3.43 -16.14 -5.84
CA TRP A 25 -3.80 -17.56 -5.81
C TRP A 25 -4.00 -18.12 -4.40
N HIS A 26 -3.33 -17.52 -3.41
CA HIS A 26 -3.42 -17.88 -2.00
C HIS A 26 -3.96 -16.69 -1.20
N PRO A 27 -5.24 -16.70 -0.80
CA PRO A 27 -5.81 -15.60 -0.05
C PRO A 27 -5.09 -15.44 1.30
N TYR A 28 -4.91 -14.19 1.73
CA TYR A 28 -4.26 -13.88 2.99
C TYR A 28 -4.91 -12.70 3.69
N LEU A 29 -4.75 -12.66 5.01
CA LEU A 29 -5.17 -11.55 5.85
C LEU A 29 -4.05 -10.50 5.92
N ASP A 30 -4.40 -9.25 5.60
CA ASP A 30 -3.54 -8.09 5.79
C ASP A 30 -4.22 -7.03 6.68
N TYR A 31 -3.41 -6.06 7.08
CA TYR A 31 -3.80 -4.98 7.98
C TYR A 31 -3.43 -3.65 7.36
N GLU A 32 -4.30 -2.68 7.52
CA GLU A 32 -3.98 -1.30 7.22
C GLU A 32 -3.10 -0.72 8.31
N ILE A 33 -1.99 -0.11 7.92
CA ILE A 33 -1.17 0.72 8.78
C ILE A 33 -1.37 2.17 8.35
N CYS A 34 -1.68 3.04 9.31
CA CYS A 34 -1.73 4.48 9.10
C CYS A 34 -0.72 5.17 9.99
N LEU A 35 0.04 6.08 9.40
CA LEU A 35 0.99 6.92 10.11
C LEU A 35 0.53 8.37 10.01
N HIS A 36 0.59 9.09 11.12
CA HIS A 36 0.50 10.56 11.16
C HIS A 36 1.54 11.09 12.12
N THR A 37 2.40 11.98 11.64
CA THR A 37 3.53 12.47 12.41
C THR A 37 3.91 13.88 12.00
N ASN A 38 4.43 14.67 12.94
CA ASN A 38 5.14 15.92 12.68
C ASN A 38 6.68 15.74 12.76
N SER A 39 7.14 14.53 13.04
CA SER A 39 8.56 14.18 13.21
C SER A 39 9.37 14.40 11.94
N MET A 40 10.62 14.85 12.10
CA MET A 40 11.57 14.98 10.99
C MET A 40 12.20 13.63 10.60
N CYS A 41 12.05 12.59 11.42
CA CYS A 41 12.53 11.25 11.11
C CYS A 41 11.80 10.64 9.90
N PHE A 42 10.61 11.14 9.53
CA PHE A 42 9.79 10.60 8.46
C PHE A 42 9.72 11.53 7.25
N THR A 43 9.90 10.95 6.05
CA THR A 43 9.88 11.64 4.76
C THR A 43 8.53 12.28 4.47
N VAL A 44 7.44 11.55 4.71
CA VAL A 44 6.06 12.07 4.59
C VAL A 44 5.36 12.10 5.95
N LYS A 45 4.50 13.10 6.15
CA LYS A 45 3.79 13.30 7.43
C LYS A 45 2.60 12.38 7.62
N THR A 46 2.06 11.85 6.52
CA THR A 46 1.00 10.86 6.53
C THR A 46 1.26 9.76 5.51
N SER A 47 1.00 8.51 5.90
CA SER A 47 1.02 7.36 5.00
C SER A 47 -0.08 6.36 5.36
N ARG A 48 -0.50 5.59 4.36
CA ARG A 48 -1.47 4.50 4.49
C ARG A 48 -0.98 3.34 3.62
N VAL A 49 -0.62 2.23 4.25
CA VAL A 49 -0.08 1.03 3.58
C VAL A 49 -0.81 -0.20 4.09
N ARG A 50 -0.72 -1.32 3.35
CA ARG A 50 -1.25 -2.60 3.81
C ARG A 50 -0.15 -3.62 3.94
N ARG A 51 -0.07 -4.28 5.10
CA ARG A 51 0.96 -5.29 5.41
C ARG A 51 0.32 -6.50 6.06
N ARG A 52 0.79 -7.70 5.71
CA ARG A 52 0.36 -8.97 6.33
C ARG A 52 1.31 -9.39 7.45
N PHE A 53 0.84 -10.25 8.36
CA PHE A 53 1.59 -10.66 9.55
C PHE A 53 3.03 -11.14 9.28
N ARG A 54 3.26 -11.92 8.22
CA ARG A 54 4.61 -12.41 7.87
C ARG A 54 5.61 -11.28 7.57
N GLU A 55 5.12 -10.15 7.05
CA GLU A 55 5.97 -8.99 6.75
C GLU A 55 6.40 -8.28 8.04
N PHE A 56 5.55 -8.27 9.07
CA PHE A 56 5.95 -7.79 10.40
C PHE A 56 7.01 -8.69 11.04
N VAL A 57 6.89 -10.02 10.88
CA VAL A 57 7.91 -10.97 11.35
C VAL A 57 9.25 -10.67 10.70
N TRP A 58 9.26 -10.46 9.38
CA TRP A 58 10.46 -10.06 8.65
C TRP A 58 11.01 -8.72 9.16
N LEU A 59 10.16 -7.71 9.36
CA LEU A 59 10.59 -6.40 9.85
C LEU A 59 11.25 -6.52 11.22
N ARG A 60 10.65 -7.24 12.17
CA ARG A 60 11.23 -7.46 13.49
C ARG A 60 12.60 -8.13 13.41
N GLN A 61 12.74 -9.16 12.56
CA GLN A 61 14.03 -9.84 12.37
C GLN A 61 15.11 -8.89 11.84
N LYS A 62 14.78 -8.05 10.84
CA LYS A 62 15.71 -7.07 10.28
C LYS A 62 16.08 -5.98 11.28
N LEU A 63 15.13 -5.47 12.04
CA LEU A 63 15.42 -4.48 13.08
C LEU A 63 16.31 -5.09 14.17
N GLN A 64 16.06 -6.34 14.59
CA GLN A 64 16.88 -7.01 15.59
C GLN A 64 18.32 -7.22 15.11
N SER A 65 18.53 -7.57 13.84
CA SER A 65 19.88 -7.80 13.31
C SER A 65 20.75 -6.54 13.32
N ASN A 66 20.15 -5.35 13.21
CA ASN A 66 20.89 -4.08 13.22
C ASN A 66 20.98 -3.46 14.61
N ALA A 67 20.12 -3.89 15.54
CA ALA A 67 20.04 -3.39 16.91
C ALA A 67 20.16 -4.53 17.93
N VAL A 68 21.25 -5.30 17.86
CA VAL A 68 21.44 -6.54 18.65
C VAL A 68 21.34 -6.33 20.16
N LEU A 69 21.68 -5.14 20.66
CA LEU A 69 21.63 -4.79 22.08
C LEU A 69 20.24 -4.31 22.55
N ILE A 70 19.30 -4.10 21.63
CA ILE A 70 17.95 -3.64 21.95
C ILE A 70 17.03 -4.86 22.03
N ASP A 71 16.30 -4.95 23.14
CA ASP A 71 15.21 -5.91 23.26
C ASP A 71 14.00 -5.40 22.47
N LEU A 72 13.78 -5.97 21.28
CA LEU A 72 12.70 -5.53 20.41
C LEU A 72 11.35 -6.01 20.93
N PRO A 73 10.30 -5.16 20.87
CA PRO A 73 8.96 -5.55 21.26
C PRO A 73 8.53 -6.84 20.56
N GLU A 74 7.87 -7.71 21.30
CA GLU A 74 7.37 -8.97 20.77
C GLU A 74 6.23 -8.73 19.79
N LEU A 75 6.15 -9.59 18.78
CA LEU A 75 4.98 -9.67 17.90
C LEU A 75 3.94 -10.57 18.56
N PRO A 76 2.65 -10.41 18.22
CA PRO A 76 1.64 -11.36 18.67
C PRO A 76 2.04 -12.79 18.21
N PRO A 77 1.77 -13.81 19.02
CA PRO A 77 2.24 -15.17 18.75
C PRO A 77 1.87 -15.65 17.35
N LYS A 78 2.81 -16.39 16.73
CA LYS A 78 2.51 -17.11 15.50
C LYS A 78 1.65 -18.33 15.84
N ILE A 79 0.33 -18.16 15.76
CA ILE A 79 -0.62 -19.22 16.03
C ILE A 79 -0.67 -20.18 14.83
N PRO A 80 -0.36 -21.48 15.00
CA PRO A 80 -0.56 -22.48 13.95
C PRO A 80 -2.05 -22.58 13.62
N PHE A 81 -2.39 -22.77 12.33
CA PHE A 81 -3.78 -22.81 11.86
C PHE A 81 -4.61 -21.57 12.22
N PHE A 82 -3.99 -20.38 12.17
CA PHE A 82 -4.69 -19.12 12.44
C PHE A 82 -6.00 -19.02 11.66
N ASN A 83 -7.12 -18.99 12.38
CA ASN A 83 -8.44 -18.90 11.80
C ASN A 83 -8.80 -17.44 11.54
N ILE A 84 -8.80 -17.05 10.26
CA ILE A 84 -9.12 -15.68 9.82
C ILE A 84 -10.58 -15.30 10.12
N ASN A 85 -11.48 -16.29 10.24
CA ASN A 85 -12.89 -16.05 10.55
C ASN A 85 -13.14 -15.90 12.07
N ASN A 86 -12.15 -16.16 12.91
CA ASN A 86 -12.25 -15.93 14.35
C ASN A 86 -11.92 -14.46 14.66
N ALA A 87 -12.95 -13.66 14.90
CA ALA A 87 -12.83 -12.22 15.20
C ALA A 87 -11.90 -11.94 16.40
N GLN A 88 -11.96 -12.75 17.46
CA GLN A 88 -11.11 -12.57 18.64
C GLN A 88 -9.62 -12.76 18.31
N MET A 89 -9.29 -13.78 17.51
CA MET A 89 -7.90 -14.01 17.06
C MET A 89 -7.39 -12.87 16.18
N VAL A 90 -8.27 -12.34 15.31
CA VAL A 90 -7.94 -11.20 14.44
C VAL A 90 -7.71 -9.94 15.26
N GLU A 91 -8.59 -9.63 16.21
CA GLU A 91 -8.46 -8.47 17.10
C GLU A 91 -7.23 -8.53 17.99
N GLN A 92 -6.94 -9.70 18.60
CA GLN A 92 -5.72 -9.90 19.38
C GLN A 92 -4.47 -9.67 18.53
N ARG A 93 -4.48 -10.13 17.28
CA ARG A 93 -3.37 -9.89 16.36
C ARG A 93 -3.25 -8.41 15.99
N VAL A 94 -4.35 -7.72 15.68
CA VAL A 94 -4.34 -6.27 15.40
C VAL A 94 -3.77 -5.50 16.60
N ARG A 95 -4.19 -5.83 17.82
CA ARG A 95 -3.69 -5.22 19.06
C ARG A 95 -2.18 -5.45 19.24
N GLY A 96 -1.72 -6.69 19.09
CA GLY A 96 -0.28 -6.98 19.21
C GLY A 96 0.56 -6.27 18.15
N LEU A 97 0.07 -6.17 16.91
CA LEU A 97 0.75 -5.42 15.84
C LEU A 97 0.78 -3.91 16.12
N GLN A 98 -0.31 -3.37 16.68
CA GLN A 98 -0.41 -1.97 17.12
C GLN A 98 0.61 -1.67 18.23
N GLU A 99 0.67 -2.50 19.27
CA GLU A 99 1.61 -2.36 20.38
C GLU A 99 3.06 -2.48 19.92
N PHE A 100 3.35 -3.42 19.02
CA PHE A 100 4.66 -3.57 18.39
C PHE A 100 5.09 -2.28 17.70
N LEU A 101 4.28 -1.73 16.80
CA LEU A 101 4.64 -0.50 16.07
C LEU A 101 4.75 0.70 17.01
N ASN A 102 3.86 0.86 17.99
CA ASN A 102 3.92 1.94 18.97
C ASN A 102 5.27 1.95 19.71
N LYS A 103 5.76 0.78 20.13
CA LYS A 103 7.06 0.66 20.81
C LYS A 103 8.23 0.87 19.84
N VAL A 104 8.15 0.35 18.62
CA VAL A 104 9.20 0.53 17.60
C VAL A 104 9.42 2.00 17.27
N VAL A 105 8.34 2.76 17.00
CA VAL A 105 8.45 4.18 16.61
C VAL A 105 8.85 5.12 17.76
N GLN A 106 8.87 4.63 18.99
CA GLN A 106 9.37 5.38 20.15
C GLN A 106 10.89 5.23 20.35
N CYS A 107 11.55 4.34 19.62
CA CYS A 107 12.99 4.10 19.74
C CYS A 107 13.76 4.84 18.61
N PRO A 108 14.55 5.89 18.92
CA PRO A 108 15.29 6.65 17.90
C PRO A 108 16.27 5.79 17.08
N LEU A 109 16.87 4.76 17.68
CA LEU A 109 17.78 3.85 16.98
C LEU A 109 17.03 3.05 15.91
N LEU A 110 15.83 2.55 16.20
CA LEU A 110 15.01 1.84 15.22
C LEU A 110 14.46 2.79 14.14
N LEU A 111 14.19 4.06 14.49
CA LEU A 111 13.82 5.09 13.51
C LEU A 111 14.95 5.43 12.54
N SER A 112 16.19 5.04 12.79
CA SER A 112 17.29 5.24 11.83
C SER A 112 17.31 4.20 10.71
N ASP A 113 16.56 3.08 10.84
CA ASP A 113 16.53 2.02 9.85
C ASP A 113 15.60 2.34 8.68
N SER A 114 16.16 2.44 7.47
CA SER A 114 15.41 2.72 6.25
C SER A 114 14.35 1.67 5.91
N ARG A 115 14.52 0.41 6.33
CA ARG A 115 13.52 -0.65 6.11
C ARG A 115 12.24 -0.38 6.88
N LEU A 116 12.33 0.24 8.07
CA LEU A 116 11.15 0.66 8.82
C LEU A 116 10.36 1.73 8.06
N HIS A 117 11.05 2.72 7.51
CA HIS A 117 10.43 3.80 6.72
C HIS A 117 9.78 3.26 5.46
N LEU A 118 10.48 2.43 4.69
CA LEU A 118 9.92 1.80 3.50
C LEU A 118 8.72 0.92 3.84
N PHE A 119 8.77 0.17 4.95
CA PHE A 119 7.66 -0.66 5.40
C PHE A 119 6.40 0.15 5.74
N LEU A 120 6.56 1.29 6.41
CA LEU A 120 5.46 2.15 6.87
C LEU A 120 4.96 3.15 5.80
N GLN A 121 5.81 3.52 4.85
CA GLN A 121 5.54 4.63 3.93
C GLN A 121 5.50 4.23 2.45
N THR A 122 5.66 2.94 2.12
CA THR A 122 5.52 2.40 0.75
C THR A 122 4.76 1.08 0.74
N GLN A 123 4.28 0.65 -0.44
CA GLN A 123 3.73 -0.69 -0.68
C GLN A 123 4.76 -1.63 -1.34
N LEU A 124 6.07 -1.33 -1.26
CA LEU A 124 7.11 -2.17 -1.86
C LEU A 124 7.11 -3.58 -1.25
N PRO A 125 7.32 -4.64 -2.05
CA PRO A 125 7.53 -6.00 -1.56
C PRO A 125 8.83 -6.10 -0.74
N LEU A 126 8.91 -7.08 0.16
CA LEU A 126 10.03 -7.21 1.12
C LEU A 126 11.41 -7.29 0.44
N GLU A 127 11.50 -7.98 -0.69
CA GLU A 127 12.73 -8.11 -1.47
C GLU A 127 13.21 -6.75 -2.00
N GLU A 128 12.28 -5.92 -2.47
CA GLU A 128 12.57 -4.59 -2.99
C GLU A 128 12.87 -3.60 -1.86
N ILE A 129 12.25 -3.76 -0.67
CA ILE A 129 12.64 -3.02 0.54
C ILE A 129 14.11 -3.31 0.89
N GLU A 130 14.51 -4.59 0.93
CA GLU A 130 15.88 -4.97 1.25
C GLU A 130 16.88 -4.44 0.22
N ALA A 131 16.56 -4.58 -1.07
CA ALA A 131 17.38 -4.06 -2.16
C ALA A 131 17.55 -2.53 -2.06
N CYS A 132 16.45 -1.81 -1.79
CA CYS A 132 16.49 -0.35 -1.65
C CYS A 132 17.30 0.11 -0.44
N ALA A 133 17.09 -0.53 0.71
CA ALA A 133 17.84 -0.25 1.93
C ALA A 133 19.35 -0.57 1.79
N SER A 134 19.70 -1.52 0.92
CA SER A 134 21.09 -1.92 0.65
C SER A 134 21.73 -1.15 -0.52
N GLY A 135 21.02 -0.19 -1.13
CA GLY A 135 21.54 0.61 -2.25
C GLY A 135 21.61 -0.14 -3.58
N GLN A 136 20.83 -1.21 -3.75
CA GLN A 136 20.81 -2.06 -4.95
C GLN A 136 19.70 -1.67 -5.95
N THR A 137 18.84 -0.71 -5.62
CA THR A 137 17.81 -0.17 -6.52
C THR A 137 18.32 1.04 -7.29
N LYS A 138 17.66 1.36 -8.43
CA LYS A 138 17.93 2.57 -9.23
C LYS A 138 17.42 3.86 -8.58
N TYR A 139 16.72 3.76 -7.47
CA TYR A 139 16.10 4.87 -6.76
C TYR A 139 16.46 4.77 -5.27
N SER A 140 16.46 5.92 -4.60
CA SER A 140 16.69 6.03 -3.16
C SER A 140 15.43 5.76 -2.34
N VAL A 141 15.63 5.56 -1.03
CA VAL A 141 14.55 5.41 -0.04
C VAL A 141 13.55 6.58 -0.11
N SER A 142 14.07 7.82 -0.17
CA SER A 142 13.23 9.02 -0.22
C SER A 142 12.41 9.08 -1.52
N GLU A 143 13.03 8.77 -2.66
CA GLU A 143 12.33 8.72 -3.95
C GLU A 143 11.21 7.68 -3.97
N ALA A 144 11.45 6.49 -3.39
CA ALA A 144 10.43 5.45 -3.28
C ALA A 144 9.22 5.94 -2.47
N ILE A 145 9.47 6.60 -1.34
CA ILE A 145 8.43 7.13 -0.45
C ILE A 145 7.65 8.26 -1.14
N HIS A 146 8.33 9.20 -1.79
CA HIS A 146 7.67 10.29 -2.52
C HIS A 146 6.84 9.78 -3.71
N LYS A 147 7.37 8.84 -4.50
CA LYS A 147 6.63 8.22 -5.62
C LYS A 147 5.35 7.56 -5.13
N PHE A 148 5.42 6.80 -4.03
CA PHE A 148 4.22 6.17 -3.46
C PHE A 148 3.22 7.17 -2.87
N ALA A 149 3.71 8.18 -2.14
CA ALA A 149 2.83 9.19 -1.56
C ALA A 149 2.08 10.01 -2.65
N THR A 150 2.74 10.27 -3.78
CA THR A 150 2.10 10.96 -4.92
C THR A 150 1.17 10.05 -5.71
N SER A 151 1.42 8.75 -5.79
CA SER A 151 0.51 7.81 -6.48
C SER A 151 -0.83 7.66 -5.75
N ILE A 152 -0.84 7.70 -4.40
CA ILE A 152 -2.08 7.61 -3.61
C ILE A 152 -2.93 8.90 -3.72
N ARG A 153 -2.28 10.06 -3.94
CA ARG A 153 -2.96 11.37 -3.97
C ARG A 153 -3.53 11.75 -5.34
N ARG A 154 -3.25 10.98 -6.39
CA ARG A 154 -3.77 11.27 -7.72
C ARG A 154 -5.24 10.83 -7.82
N PHE A 155 -6.12 11.83 -7.91
CA PHE A 155 -7.28 11.75 -8.80
C PHE A 155 -6.79 11.37 -10.21
N PRO A 156 -7.58 10.64 -11.03
CA PRO A 156 -7.13 10.25 -12.36
C PRO A 156 -6.74 11.52 -13.13
N ALA A 157 -5.46 11.63 -13.49
CA ALA A 157 -5.02 12.63 -14.44
C ALA A 157 -5.44 12.09 -15.81
N GLU A 158 -6.37 12.78 -16.47
CA GLU A 158 -6.58 12.60 -17.90
C GLU A 158 -5.25 12.89 -18.60
N GLU A 159 -4.80 11.95 -19.42
CA GLU A 159 -3.57 12.07 -20.18
C GLU A 159 -3.75 13.18 -21.23
N GLU A 160 -3.23 14.37 -20.96
CA GLU A 160 -3.02 15.39 -21.99
C GLU A 160 -1.91 14.91 -22.91
N GLU A 161 -2.32 14.36 -24.05
CA GLU A 161 -1.46 14.03 -25.18
C GLU A 161 -0.74 15.30 -25.66
N GLN A 162 0.57 15.40 -25.36
CA GLN A 162 1.43 16.48 -25.84
C GLN A 162 1.68 16.33 -27.34
N THR A 163 0.77 16.85 -28.15
CA THR A 163 1.00 16.99 -29.58
C THR A 163 1.83 18.26 -29.83
N SER A 164 3.13 18.05 -30.00
CA SER A 164 4.09 19.06 -30.46
C SER A 164 3.66 19.66 -31.80
N CYS A 165 3.71 20.99 -31.86
CA CYS A 165 3.39 21.83 -33.00
C CYS A 165 4.50 21.84 -34.05
N HIS A 166 4.17 21.53 -35.32
CA HIS A 166 4.92 21.99 -36.49
C HIS A 166 3.96 22.22 -37.68
N LEU A 167 4.09 23.39 -38.32
CA LEU A 167 3.26 23.90 -39.43
C LEU A 167 3.86 23.52 -40.81
N LEU A 168 3.06 22.81 -41.65
CA LEU A 168 2.76 22.89 -43.12
C LEU A 168 3.91 23.02 -44.18
N PRO A 169 3.71 22.84 -45.53
CA PRO A 169 2.53 22.45 -46.33
C PRO A 169 2.73 21.42 -47.51
N GLU A 170 1.60 20.86 -47.98
CA GLU A 170 1.16 20.50 -49.36
C GLU A 170 1.81 19.46 -50.32
N SER A 171 0.92 18.60 -50.85
CA SER A 171 0.76 18.10 -52.25
C SER A 171 1.34 16.74 -52.72
N SER A 172 0.39 15.82 -52.99
CA SER A 172 0.22 14.90 -54.14
C SER A 172 1.27 13.84 -54.51
N SER A 173 0.93 12.55 -54.31
CA SER A 173 0.74 11.50 -55.34
C SER A 173 0.85 10.07 -54.76
N ALA A 174 0.00 9.15 -55.22
CA ALA A 174 -0.05 7.71 -54.90
C ALA A 174 0.52 6.88 -56.08
N PRO A 175 0.50 5.52 -56.10
CA PRO A 175 0.39 4.47 -55.06
C PRO A 175 1.48 3.34 -55.20
N LEU A 176 1.52 2.34 -54.29
CA LEU A 176 1.43 0.87 -54.57
C LEU A 176 1.91 -0.04 -53.39
N GLY A 177 1.04 -0.96 -52.95
CA GLY A 177 1.30 -2.33 -52.39
C GLY A 177 2.13 -2.50 -51.10
N THR A 178 1.80 -3.29 -50.08
CA THR A 178 1.00 -4.53 -49.99
C THR A 178 0.69 -4.83 -48.50
N LYS A 179 -0.49 -5.41 -48.24
CA LYS A 179 -1.05 -5.85 -46.93
C LYS A 179 -0.26 -7.03 -46.33
N ILE A 180 -0.32 -7.32 -45.02
CA ILE A 180 -1.29 -8.21 -44.32
C ILE A 180 -1.08 -8.06 -42.78
N GLY A 181 -2.10 -7.68 -42.00
CA GLY A 181 -2.87 -8.54 -41.04
C GLY A 181 -2.43 -8.25 -39.59
N PHE A 182 -3.26 -7.93 -38.59
CA PHE A 182 -4.49 -8.57 -38.11
C PHE A 182 -5.47 -7.57 -37.46
N LEU A 183 -6.76 -7.88 -37.56
CA LEU A 183 -7.91 -7.14 -37.02
C LEU A 183 -8.40 -7.72 -35.68
N ASN A 184 -9.04 -6.82 -34.92
CA ASN A 184 -10.14 -6.96 -33.94
C ASN A 184 -9.74 -6.25 -32.63
N GLY A 185 -10.30 -5.11 -32.21
CA GLY A 185 -11.60 -4.50 -32.51
C GLY A 185 -12.58 -4.78 -31.38
N CYS A 186 -12.43 -4.12 -30.22
CA CYS A 186 -13.44 -4.13 -29.16
C CYS A 186 -14.08 -2.74 -29.04
N LYS A 187 -15.37 -2.68 -29.38
CA LYS A 187 -16.26 -1.55 -29.11
C LYS A 187 -16.77 -1.60 -27.65
N PRO A 188 -17.27 -0.46 -27.12
CA PRO A 188 -17.70 -0.34 -25.73
C PRO A 188 -19.07 -0.96 -25.47
N ALA A 189 -19.28 -1.42 -24.22
CA ALA A 189 -20.51 -2.01 -23.73
C ALA A 189 -21.46 -0.96 -23.14
N GLU A 190 -22.67 -0.91 -23.69
CA GLU A 190 -23.87 -0.29 -23.11
C GLU A 190 -24.82 -1.43 -22.70
N GLU A 191 -25.44 -1.23 -21.53
CA GLU A 191 -26.66 -1.86 -20.98
C GLU A 191 -26.80 -3.40 -20.84
N LEU A 192 -26.95 -3.84 -19.58
CA LEU A 192 -28.03 -4.76 -19.14
C LEU A 192 -28.13 -4.79 -17.61
N LYS A 193 -29.00 -3.94 -17.07
CA LYS A 193 -29.62 -4.14 -15.76
C LYS A 193 -30.95 -4.89 -15.98
N ASP A 194 -31.39 -5.56 -14.94
CA ASP A 194 -32.70 -6.21 -14.78
C ASP A 194 -32.86 -7.64 -15.30
N SER A 195 -32.27 -8.57 -14.55
CA SER A 195 -32.96 -9.82 -14.20
C SER A 195 -32.38 -10.39 -12.92
N LEU A 196 -33.11 -10.27 -11.81
CA LEU A 196 -33.23 -11.25 -10.72
C LEU A 196 -34.17 -10.71 -9.63
N LYS A 197 -35.47 -10.67 -9.95
CA LYS A 197 -36.54 -10.72 -8.94
C LYS A 197 -37.59 -11.69 -9.43
N THR A 198 -37.53 -12.93 -8.96
CA THR A 198 -38.68 -13.81 -8.70
C THR A 198 -38.13 -14.99 -7.93
N ILE A 199 -38.47 -15.09 -6.64
CA ILE A 199 -38.89 -16.30 -5.89
C ILE A 199 -39.05 -15.82 -4.44
N LEU A 200 -40.27 -15.40 -4.08
CA LEU A 200 -40.95 -15.74 -2.81
C LEU A 200 -42.40 -15.24 -2.91
N ALA A 201 -43.33 -16.12 -3.24
CA ALA A 201 -44.76 -15.85 -3.13
C ALA A 201 -45.28 -16.39 -1.78
N PRO A 202 -46.06 -15.63 -0.99
CA PRO A 202 -46.84 -16.18 0.09
C PRO A 202 -48.23 -16.63 -0.41
N SER A 203 -48.70 -17.75 0.12
CA SER A 203 -50.02 -18.35 -0.08
C SER A 203 -51.17 -17.46 0.41
N PRO A 204 -52.38 -17.53 -0.19
CA PRO A 204 -53.53 -16.73 0.23
C PRO A 204 -54.26 -17.32 1.45
N PRO A 205 -54.89 -16.50 2.32
CA PRO A 205 -55.77 -16.98 3.37
C PRO A 205 -57.20 -17.24 2.86
N LYS A 206 -57.91 -18.05 3.67
CA LYS A 206 -59.23 -18.70 3.52
C LYS A 206 -60.33 -17.93 2.79
#